data_AF-A0A6A3KXG1-F1
#
_entry.id   AF-A0A6A3KXG1-F1
#
_cell.length_a   1.000
_cell.length_b   1.000
_cell.length_c   1.000
_cell.angle_alpha   90.00
_cell.angle_beta   90.00
_cell.angle_gamma   90.00
#
_symmetry.space_group_name_H-M   'P 1'
#
loop_
_entity.id
_entity.type
_entity.pdbx_description
1 polymer ?
#
loop_
_entity_poly.entity_id
_entity_poly.type
_entity_poly.pdbx_seq_one_letter_code
_entity_poly.pdbx_strand_id
1 'polypeptide(L)'
;MVRNEELGPELPVPRPLLAVRLVLAAYSIHDSHIVDTTSVFVDSAVEMAFCEACKLNSVALLERIWNGSHPETSPSPADLGPGNGPKWSRRHYLRTDKHYNRFQFQGAIVEAAKHQELEKAMEMVQWLYDHFHGCIVPFGAVSAAASHGHLEILKFFKKHEISGKLGDDRDEIEAEWGNVVRWGRRDVEAAAENNHFDIFWWLHKHAPAPLLEQCDEKRPTRWKSTDARLDSSTLSCATRRFTE
;
A
#
# COMPACT_ATOMS: atom_id res chain seq x y z
N MET A 1 14.68 41.80 11.68
CA MET A 1 15.14 40.67 12.52
C MET A 1 14.08 39.60 12.46
N VAL A 2 14.22 38.66 11.52
CA VAL A 2 13.34 37.49 11.46
C VAL A 2 13.64 36.70 12.72
N ARG A 3 12.65 36.58 13.61
CA ARG A 3 12.77 35.75 14.80
C ARG A 3 12.93 34.31 14.33
N ASN A 4 14.10 33.74 14.60
CA ASN A 4 14.32 32.30 14.65
C ASN A 4 13.46 31.76 15.80
N GLU A 5 12.16 31.69 15.59
CA GLU A 5 11.22 31.01 16.47
C GLU A 5 11.36 29.50 16.21
N GLU A 6 12.11 28.87 17.12
CA GLU A 6 12.04 27.46 17.49
C GLU A 6 12.24 26.47 16.33
N LEU A 7 13.51 26.12 16.10
CA LEU A 7 13.85 24.83 15.50
C LEU A 7 13.21 23.74 16.37
N GLY A 8 12.05 23.24 15.95
CA GLY A 8 11.63 21.88 16.29
C GLY A 8 12.75 20.88 15.95
N PRO A 9 12.69 19.63 16.45
CA PRO A 9 13.73 18.65 16.21
C PRO A 9 14.09 18.64 14.72
N GLU A 10 15.36 18.86 14.39
CA GLU A 10 15.79 18.96 13.00
C GLU A 10 15.31 17.74 12.22
N LEU A 11 14.60 17.99 11.12
CA LEU A 11 14.14 16.92 10.24
C LEU A 11 15.36 16.12 9.79
N PRO A 12 15.32 14.77 9.85
CA PRO A 12 16.45 13.96 9.43
C PRO A 12 16.76 14.27 7.96
N VAL A 13 18.02 14.62 7.71
CA VAL A 13 18.50 15.00 6.39
C VAL A 13 18.77 13.72 5.60
N PRO A 14 18.02 13.43 4.52
CA PRO A 14 18.30 12.28 3.68
C PRO A 14 19.65 12.49 2.97
N ARG A 15 20.29 11.39 2.55
CA ARG A 15 21.57 11.45 1.82
C ARG A 15 21.49 12.47 0.68
N PRO A 16 22.51 13.34 0.49
CA PRO A 16 22.45 14.39 -0.50
C PRO A 16 22.31 13.84 -1.91
N LEU A 17 21.53 14.53 -2.75
CA LEU A 17 21.30 14.17 -4.14
C LEU A 17 22.62 14.19 -4.93
N LEU A 18 22.86 13.15 -5.71
CA LEU A 18 24.06 13.04 -6.54
C LEU A 18 24.18 14.24 -7.50
N ALA A 19 23.07 14.68 -8.09
CA ALA A 19 23.04 15.83 -8.97
C ALA A 19 23.55 17.11 -8.28
N VAL A 20 23.11 17.36 -7.04
CA VAL A 20 23.55 18.52 -6.25
C VAL A 20 25.04 18.43 -5.94
N ARG A 21 25.52 17.25 -5.54
CA ARG A 21 26.96 17.01 -5.30
C ARG A 21 27.80 17.28 -6.54
N LEU A 22 27.38 16.80 -7.70
CA LEU A 22 28.12 16.97 -8.95
C LEU A 22 28.15 18.44 -9.39
N VAL A 23 27.01 19.15 -9.29
CA VAL A 23 26.94 20.57 -9.64
C VAL A 23 27.82 21.40 -8.71
N LEU A 24 27.71 21.23 -7.39
CA LEU A 24 28.52 21.99 -6.44
C LEU A 24 30.01 21.66 -6.55
N ALA A 25 30.37 20.40 -6.80
CA ALA A 25 31.75 20.00 -7.07
C ALA A 25 32.32 20.68 -8.34
N ALA A 26 31.51 20.86 -9.39
CA ALA A 26 31.94 21.59 -10.59
C ALA A 26 32.28 23.06 -10.32
N TYR A 27 31.68 23.66 -9.28
CA TYR A 27 32.01 25.01 -8.79
C TYR A 27 33.04 25.01 -7.65
N SER A 28 33.72 23.89 -7.40
CA SER A 28 34.69 23.71 -6.30
C SER A 28 34.12 23.89 -4.89
N ILE A 29 32.79 23.79 -4.73
CA ILE A 29 32.12 23.85 -3.44
C ILE A 29 32.02 22.42 -2.88
N HIS A 30 32.77 22.16 -1.80
CA HIS A 30 32.83 20.84 -1.15
C HIS A 30 32.31 20.86 0.30
N ASP A 31 31.82 22.01 0.76
CA ASP A 31 31.28 22.17 2.10
C ASP A 31 30.03 21.29 2.27
N SER A 32 30.08 20.36 3.23
CA SER A 32 29.01 19.39 3.47
C SER A 32 27.70 20.08 3.86
N HIS A 33 27.75 21.14 4.65
CA HIS A 33 26.56 21.86 5.07
C HIS A 33 25.86 22.55 3.89
N ILE A 34 26.63 23.14 2.96
CA ILE A 34 26.07 23.73 1.74
C ILE A 34 25.45 22.65 0.85
N VAL A 35 26.14 21.52 0.67
CA VAL A 35 25.64 20.38 -0.11
C VAL A 35 24.34 19.84 0.47
N ASP A 36 24.27 19.64 1.79
CA ASP A 36 23.12 19.09 2.47
C ASP A 36 21.95 20.07 2.44
N THR A 37 22.17 21.35 2.75
CA THR A 37 21.13 22.39 2.69
C THR A 37 20.56 22.55 1.28
N THR A 38 21.44 22.59 0.26
CA THR A 38 21.01 22.68 -1.15
C THR A 38 20.26 21.43 -1.56
N SER A 39 20.71 20.26 -1.11
CA SER A 39 20.04 19.01 -1.39
C SER A 39 18.65 18.96 -0.78
N VAL A 40 18.49 19.36 0.49
CA VAL A 40 17.17 19.41 1.14
C VAL A 40 16.24 20.38 0.44
N PHE A 41 16.77 21.53 0.01
CA PHE A 41 16.00 22.55 -0.70
C PHE A 41 15.49 22.06 -2.07
N VAL A 42 16.33 21.36 -2.83
CA VAL A 42 15.99 20.87 -4.18
C VAL A 42 15.16 19.57 -4.13
N ASP A 43 15.27 18.81 -3.04
CA ASP A 43 14.59 17.52 -2.88
C ASP A 43 13.10 17.72 -2.60
N SER A 44 12.30 17.81 -3.67
CA SER A 44 10.84 17.81 -3.60
C SER A 44 10.26 16.40 -3.42
N ALA A 45 11.06 15.36 -3.64
CA ALA A 45 10.59 13.98 -3.70
C ALA A 45 10.10 13.46 -2.35
N VAL A 46 10.74 13.92 -1.28
CA VAL A 46 10.39 13.71 0.13
C VAL A 46 9.08 14.33 0.60
N GLU A 47 8.55 15.34 -0.09
CA GLU A 47 7.21 15.88 0.17
C GLU A 47 6.16 15.28 -0.76
N MET A 48 6.51 14.26 -1.54
CA MET A 48 5.57 13.52 -2.38
C MET A 48 4.64 12.67 -1.49
N ALA A 49 3.39 12.48 -1.95
CA ALA A 49 2.52 11.50 -1.31
C ALA A 49 3.11 10.09 -1.50
N PHE A 50 3.09 9.29 -0.44
CA PHE A 50 3.74 7.98 -0.43
C PHE A 50 3.17 7.03 -1.51
N CYS A 51 1.86 7.10 -1.74
CA CYS A 51 1.17 6.36 -2.79
C CYS A 51 1.61 6.77 -4.22
N GLU A 52 1.90 8.05 -4.46
CA GLU A 52 2.40 8.52 -5.76
C GLU A 52 3.83 8.03 -6.01
N ALA A 53 4.67 7.97 -4.97
CA ALA A 53 6.00 7.40 -5.07
C ALA A 53 5.96 5.90 -5.42
N CYS A 54 4.94 5.17 -4.95
CA CYS A 54 4.74 3.75 -5.30
C CYS A 54 4.42 3.55 -6.79
N LYS A 55 3.80 4.53 -7.46
CA LYS A 55 3.56 4.44 -8.92
C LYS A 55 4.87 4.46 -9.72
N LEU A 56 5.90 5.11 -9.19
CA LEU A 56 7.23 5.19 -9.82
C LEU A 56 8.05 3.91 -9.65
N ASN A 57 7.57 2.94 -8.85
CA ASN A 57 8.18 1.64 -8.62
C ASN A 57 9.69 1.73 -8.30
N SER A 58 10.03 2.60 -7.35
CA SER A 58 11.41 2.83 -6.95
C SER A 58 11.55 2.70 -5.44
N VAL A 59 12.05 1.56 -4.98
CA VAL A 59 12.32 1.32 -3.56
C VAL A 59 13.31 2.34 -3.00
N ALA A 60 14.33 2.74 -3.78
CA ALA A 60 15.26 3.79 -3.40
C ALA A 60 14.57 5.15 -3.14
N LEU A 61 13.50 5.46 -3.88
CA LEU A 61 12.69 6.64 -3.64
C LEU A 61 11.86 6.48 -2.35
N LEU A 62 11.27 5.30 -2.12
CA LEU A 62 10.51 5.02 -0.89
C LEU A 62 11.41 5.11 0.34
N GLU A 63 12.61 4.52 0.30
CA GLU A 63 13.62 4.65 1.35
C GLU A 63 14.02 6.11 1.58
N ARG A 64 14.14 6.91 0.52
CA ARG A 64 14.46 8.34 0.65
C ARG A 64 13.36 9.10 1.39
N ILE A 65 12.10 8.87 1.04
CA ILE A 65 10.93 9.49 1.70
C ILE A 65 10.85 9.02 3.16
N TRP A 66 11.04 7.72 3.40
CA TRP A 66 10.99 7.13 4.73
C TRP A 66 12.08 7.67 5.66
N ASN A 67 13.33 7.66 5.20
CA ASN A 67 14.47 8.18 5.95
C ASN A 67 14.40 9.69 6.17
N GLY A 68 13.74 10.42 5.27
CA GLY A 68 13.48 11.85 5.41
C GLY A 68 12.32 12.20 6.36
N SER A 69 11.56 11.22 6.83
CA SER A 69 10.43 11.45 7.73
C SER A 69 10.89 11.48 9.19
N HIS A 70 10.11 12.03 10.13
CA HIS A 70 10.46 11.96 11.57
C HIS A 70 10.36 10.52 12.10
N PRO A 71 11.22 10.10 13.05
CA PRO A 71 11.10 8.79 13.67
C PRO A 71 9.80 8.65 14.45
N GLU A 72 9.29 7.42 14.57
CA GLU A 72 8.08 7.08 15.33
C GLU A 72 8.17 7.47 16.82
N THR A 73 9.38 7.68 17.33
CA THR A 73 9.63 8.16 18.70
C THR A 73 9.21 9.61 18.92
N SER A 74 8.95 10.38 17.86
CA SER A 74 8.45 11.75 17.97
C SER A 74 6.94 11.75 18.24
N PRO A 75 6.43 12.61 19.15
CA PRO A 75 5.01 12.63 19.49
C PRO A 75 4.16 12.94 18.27
N SER A 76 3.03 12.22 18.10
CA SER A 76 2.08 12.57 17.05
C SER A 76 1.53 13.97 17.32
N PRO A 77 1.44 14.85 16.32
CA PRO A 77 0.75 16.12 16.46
C PRO A 77 -0.72 15.98 16.89
N ALA A 78 -1.34 14.82 16.63
CA ALA A 78 -2.68 14.51 17.11
C ALA A 78 -2.73 14.35 18.64
N ASP A 79 -1.64 13.85 19.26
CA ASP A 79 -1.54 13.64 20.71
C ASP A 79 -1.23 14.94 21.47
N LEU A 80 -0.56 15.89 20.81
CA LEU A 80 -0.18 17.18 21.41
C LEU A 80 -1.36 18.18 21.51
N GLY A 81 -2.44 17.93 20.78
CA GLY A 81 -3.60 18.81 20.69
C GLY A 81 -3.38 20.03 19.78
N PRO A 82 -4.46 20.76 19.45
CA PRO A 82 -4.42 21.84 18.46
C PRO A 82 -3.52 22.99 18.92
N GLY A 83 -2.56 23.37 18.06
CA GLY A 83 -1.66 24.51 18.29
C GLY A 83 -0.37 24.20 19.07
N ASN A 84 -0.23 22.99 19.63
CA ASN A 84 0.96 22.58 20.39
C ASN A 84 1.91 21.67 19.61
N GLY A 85 1.48 21.18 18.44
CA GLY A 85 2.29 20.37 17.54
C GLY A 85 3.02 21.20 16.48
N PRO A 86 4.09 20.65 15.87
CA PRO A 86 4.75 21.28 14.74
C PRO A 86 3.79 21.43 13.55
N LYS A 87 4.10 22.39 12.67
CA LYS A 87 3.32 22.64 11.44
C LYS A 87 3.20 21.36 10.60
N TRP A 88 2.06 21.19 9.95
CA TRP A 88 1.79 20.04 9.10
C TRP A 88 2.81 19.93 7.96
N SER A 89 3.45 18.76 7.84
CA SER A 89 4.25 18.33 6.69
C SER A 89 4.14 16.81 6.52
N ARG A 90 4.30 16.30 5.29
CA ARG A 90 4.16 14.85 5.05
C ARG A 90 5.24 14.06 5.79
N ARG A 91 6.47 14.58 5.80
CA ARG A 91 7.61 14.02 6.54
C ARG A 91 7.35 13.90 8.03
N HIS A 92 6.67 14.88 8.62
CA HIS A 92 6.40 14.84 10.05
C HIS A 92 5.34 13.80 10.37
N TYR A 93 4.26 13.70 9.58
CA TYR A 93 3.11 12.86 9.91
C TYR A 93 3.24 11.41 9.44
N LEU A 94 4.08 11.09 8.45
CA LEU A 94 4.15 9.74 7.84
C LEU A 94 4.35 8.61 8.85
N ARG A 95 5.20 8.83 9.86
CA ARG A 95 5.57 7.83 10.87
C ARG A 95 5.12 8.17 12.28
N THR A 96 4.79 9.43 12.56
CA THR A 96 4.35 9.84 13.90
C THR A 96 2.86 9.62 14.10
N ASP A 97 2.04 9.86 13.07
CA ASP A 97 0.60 9.74 13.16
C ASP A 97 0.09 8.40 12.63
N LYS A 98 -0.51 7.60 13.51
CA LYS A 98 -1.01 6.25 13.17
C LYS A 98 -2.07 6.25 12.08
N HIS A 99 -2.93 7.27 12.02
CA HIS A 99 -4.04 7.32 11.06
C HIS A 99 -3.54 7.68 9.67
N TYR A 100 -2.66 8.68 9.59
CA TYR A 100 -2.02 9.07 8.34
C TYR A 100 -1.10 7.97 7.80
N ASN A 101 -0.34 7.31 8.69
CA ASN A 101 0.47 6.15 8.33
C ASN A 101 -0.36 5.03 7.68
N ARG A 102 -1.48 4.63 8.33
CA ARG A 102 -2.42 3.63 7.80
C ARG A 102 -3.03 4.04 6.47
N PHE A 103 -3.43 5.31 6.33
CA PHE A 103 -3.97 5.83 5.08
C PHE A 103 -2.97 5.74 3.93
N GLN A 104 -1.71 6.12 4.19
CA GLN A 104 -0.65 6.04 3.19
C GLN A 104 -0.32 4.60 2.81
N PHE A 105 -0.27 3.68 3.77
CA PHE A 105 -0.10 2.25 3.50
C PHE A 105 -1.21 1.69 2.61
N GLN A 106 -2.47 1.98 2.91
CA GLN A 106 -3.61 1.49 2.13
C GLN A 106 -3.54 1.92 0.66
N GLY A 107 -3.16 3.17 0.40
CA GLY A 107 -2.95 3.65 -0.97
C GLY A 107 -1.74 2.98 -1.63
N ALA A 108 -0.62 2.90 -0.91
CA ALA A 108 0.63 2.36 -1.42
C ALA A 108 0.54 0.88 -1.79
N ILE A 109 -0.07 0.05 -0.95
CA ILE A 109 -0.18 -1.39 -1.19
C ILE A 109 -1.08 -1.72 -2.39
N VAL A 110 -2.11 -0.90 -2.64
CA VAL A 110 -2.96 -1.02 -3.83
C VAL A 110 -2.17 -0.70 -5.09
N GLU A 111 -1.40 0.40 -5.10
CA GLU A 111 -0.55 0.74 -6.26
C GLU A 111 0.57 -0.29 -6.47
N ALA A 112 1.14 -0.84 -5.39
CA ALA A 112 2.13 -1.91 -5.47
C ALA A 112 1.57 -3.18 -6.13
N ALA A 113 0.34 -3.58 -5.76
CA ALA A 113 -0.31 -4.77 -6.30
C ALA A 113 -0.80 -4.61 -7.75
N LYS A 114 -0.89 -3.38 -8.27
CA LYS A 114 -1.27 -3.11 -9.67
C LYS A 114 -0.13 -3.27 -10.67
N HIS A 115 1.12 -3.40 -10.22
CA HIS A 115 2.24 -3.54 -11.14
C HIS A 115 2.14 -4.84 -11.93
N GLN A 116 2.36 -4.75 -13.24
CA GLN A 116 2.24 -5.91 -14.13
C GLN A 116 3.33 -6.96 -13.89
N GLU A 117 4.53 -6.52 -13.51
CA GLU A 117 5.66 -7.41 -13.25
C GLU A 117 5.64 -7.90 -11.79
N LEU A 118 5.53 -9.22 -11.62
CA LEU A 118 5.46 -9.85 -10.29
C LEU A 118 6.65 -9.51 -9.41
N GLU A 119 7.88 -9.50 -9.96
CA GLU A 119 9.10 -9.23 -9.19
C GLU A 119 9.07 -7.84 -8.56
N LYS A 120 8.72 -6.82 -9.35
CA LYS A 120 8.58 -5.43 -8.90
C LYS A 120 7.45 -5.26 -7.89
N ALA A 121 6.30 -5.87 -8.18
CA ALA A 121 5.16 -5.85 -7.28
C ALA A 121 5.50 -6.49 -5.92
N MET A 122 6.18 -7.65 -5.94
CA MET A 122 6.64 -8.35 -4.74
C MET A 122 7.68 -7.56 -3.95
N GLU A 123 8.66 -6.95 -4.63
CA GLU A 123 9.69 -6.12 -4.00
C GLU A 123 9.06 -4.96 -3.21
N MET A 124 8.11 -4.26 -3.83
CA MET A 124 7.39 -3.17 -3.17
C MET A 124 6.48 -3.65 -2.03
N VAL A 125 5.78 -4.76 -2.22
CA VAL A 125 4.93 -5.35 -1.16
C VAL A 125 5.76 -5.74 0.05
N GLN A 126 6.92 -6.37 -0.14
CA GLN A 126 7.83 -6.72 0.95
C GLN A 126 8.32 -5.48 1.67
N TRP A 127 8.79 -4.48 0.93
CA TRP A 127 9.24 -3.22 1.50
C TRP A 127 8.14 -2.55 2.34
N LEU A 128 6.89 -2.54 1.86
CA LEU A 128 5.76 -1.98 2.61
C LEU A 128 5.48 -2.73 3.90
N TYR A 129 5.56 -4.07 3.90
CA TYR A 129 5.33 -4.88 5.10
C TYR A 129 6.46 -4.75 6.13
N ASP A 130 7.69 -4.51 5.69
CA ASP A 130 8.84 -4.33 6.57
C ASP A 130 8.80 -2.97 7.30
N HIS A 131 8.18 -1.96 6.70
CA HIS A 131 8.14 -0.60 7.25
C HIS A 131 6.81 -0.22 7.90
N PHE A 132 5.69 -0.82 7.47
CA PHE A 132 4.36 -0.51 8.00
C PHE A 132 3.79 -1.69 8.79
N HIS A 133 3.30 -1.38 9.99
CA HIS A 133 2.70 -2.34 10.92
C HIS A 133 1.35 -1.83 11.42
N GLY A 134 0.49 -2.74 11.89
CA GLY A 134 -0.83 -2.40 12.39
C GLY A 134 -1.73 -1.78 11.32
N CYS A 135 -1.51 -2.14 10.04
CA CYS A 135 -2.23 -1.61 8.90
C CYS A 135 -3.19 -2.62 8.28
N ILE A 136 -4.17 -2.12 7.53
CA ILE A 136 -5.16 -2.94 6.80
C ILE A 136 -4.73 -3.02 5.35
N VAL A 137 -4.59 -4.24 4.80
CA VAL A 137 -4.55 -4.46 3.37
C VAL A 137 -6.00 -4.46 2.85
N PRO A 138 -6.39 -3.46 2.03
CA PRO A 138 -7.75 -3.37 1.53
C PRO A 138 -8.02 -4.40 0.43
N PHE A 139 -9.30 -4.75 0.23
CA PHE A 139 -9.73 -5.63 -0.87
C PHE A 139 -9.24 -5.17 -2.24
N GLY A 140 -9.03 -3.85 -2.43
CA GLY A 140 -8.51 -3.30 -3.69
C GLY A 140 -7.11 -3.83 -4.04
N ALA A 141 -6.26 -4.09 -3.04
CA ALA A 141 -4.92 -4.64 -3.27
C ALA A 141 -4.98 -6.14 -3.60
N VAL A 142 -5.86 -6.88 -2.92
CA VAL A 142 -6.08 -8.31 -3.17
C VAL A 142 -6.67 -8.53 -4.55
N SER A 143 -7.72 -7.79 -4.90
CA SER A 143 -8.34 -7.82 -6.23
C SER A 143 -7.36 -7.42 -7.34
N ALA A 144 -6.51 -6.41 -7.12
CA ALA A 144 -5.47 -6.04 -8.08
C ALA A 144 -4.42 -7.14 -8.27
N ALA A 145 -3.96 -7.80 -7.20
CA ALA A 145 -3.05 -8.93 -7.32
C ALA A 145 -3.71 -10.11 -8.05
N ALA A 146 -4.99 -10.38 -7.77
CA ALA A 146 -5.76 -11.43 -8.42
C ALA A 146 -6.00 -11.15 -9.92
N SER A 147 -6.27 -9.89 -10.29
CA SER A 147 -6.49 -9.51 -11.70
C SER A 147 -5.24 -9.63 -12.56
N HIS A 148 -4.05 -9.49 -11.97
CA HIS A 148 -2.77 -9.58 -12.69
C HIS A 148 -2.13 -10.97 -12.65
N GLY A 149 -2.77 -11.96 -12.01
CA GLY A 149 -2.21 -13.31 -11.94
C GLY A 149 -1.15 -13.49 -10.86
N HIS A 150 -1.05 -12.58 -9.88
CA HIS A 150 0.00 -12.57 -8.87
C HIS A 150 -0.32 -13.46 -7.67
N LEU A 151 -0.40 -14.78 -7.90
CA LEU A 151 -0.68 -15.77 -6.85
C LEU A 151 0.30 -15.69 -5.66
N GLU A 152 1.58 -15.39 -5.94
CA GLU A 152 2.60 -15.31 -4.89
C GLU A 152 2.39 -14.13 -3.93
N ILE A 153 1.86 -13.00 -4.40
CA ILE A 153 1.46 -11.88 -3.54
C ILE A 153 0.31 -12.30 -2.61
N LEU A 154 -0.68 -13.02 -3.14
CA LEU A 154 -1.82 -13.50 -2.36
C LEU A 154 -1.38 -14.50 -1.27
N LYS A 155 -0.48 -15.43 -1.61
CA LYS A 155 0.14 -16.33 -0.63
C LYS A 155 0.93 -15.56 0.43
N PHE A 156 1.65 -14.52 0.03
CA PHE A 156 2.40 -13.66 0.95
C PHE A 156 1.44 -12.95 1.92
N PHE A 157 0.38 -12.32 1.43
CA PHE A 157 -0.66 -11.71 2.26
C PHE A 157 -1.25 -12.72 3.25
N LYS A 158 -1.57 -13.93 2.79
CA LYS A 158 -2.14 -14.96 3.67
C LYS A 158 -1.18 -15.45 4.75
N LYS A 159 0.12 -15.53 4.43
CA LYS A 159 1.16 -15.95 5.37
C LYS A 159 1.41 -14.91 6.46
N HIS A 160 1.30 -13.62 6.12
CA HIS A 160 1.58 -12.49 7.01
C HIS A 160 0.31 -11.83 7.57
N GLU A 161 -0.86 -12.41 7.31
CA GLU A 161 -2.15 -11.97 7.85
C GLU A 161 -2.22 -12.27 9.35
N ILE A 162 -2.59 -11.25 10.13
CA ILE A 162 -2.94 -11.42 11.53
C ILE A 162 -4.46 -11.45 11.68
N SER A 163 -4.95 -12.32 12.57
CA SER A 163 -6.35 -12.31 12.98
C SER A 163 -6.62 -11.06 13.82
N GLY A 164 -6.92 -9.95 13.14
CA GLY A 164 -7.44 -8.77 13.82
C GLY A 164 -8.81 -9.08 14.39
N LYS A 165 -9.07 -8.70 15.66
CA LYS A 165 -10.44 -8.46 16.09
C LYS A 165 -10.90 -7.22 15.31
N LEU A 166 -11.69 -7.41 14.26
CA LEU A 166 -12.45 -6.30 13.70
C LEU A 166 -13.40 -5.85 14.83
N GLY A 167 -13.11 -4.72 15.46
CA GLY A 167 -14.11 -4.04 16.27
C GLY A 167 -15.34 -3.72 15.42
N ASP A 168 -16.43 -3.30 16.07
CA ASP A 168 -17.65 -2.85 15.38
C ASP A 168 -17.32 -1.70 14.39
N ASP A 169 -16.31 -0.89 14.74
CA ASP A 169 -15.62 0.04 13.86
C ASP A 169 -14.56 -0.68 13.01
N ARG A 170 -14.90 -0.91 11.75
CA ARG A 170 -14.15 -1.76 10.81
C ARG A 170 -12.66 -1.39 10.68
N ASP A 171 -12.27 -0.14 10.92
CA ASP A 171 -10.93 0.40 10.63
C ASP A 171 -9.98 0.47 11.84
N GLU A 172 -10.43 0.03 13.03
CA GLU A 172 -9.56 -0.04 14.21
C GLU A 172 -8.84 -1.39 14.29
N ILE A 173 -7.52 -1.35 14.12
CA ILE A 173 -6.62 -2.45 14.46
C ILE A 173 -5.94 -2.12 15.79
N GLU A 174 -6.09 -2.99 16.79
CA GLU A 174 -5.37 -2.95 18.07
C GLU A 174 -4.05 -3.74 18.05
N ALA A 175 -3.59 -4.18 16.88
CA ALA A 175 -2.33 -4.91 16.74
C ALA A 175 -1.15 -3.94 16.59
N GLU A 176 -0.16 -4.08 17.48
CA GLU A 176 1.12 -3.36 17.41
C GLU A 176 2.02 -3.86 16.27
N TRP A 177 1.83 -5.11 15.83
CA TRP A 177 2.66 -5.76 14.82
C TRP A 177 1.81 -6.43 13.75
N GLY A 178 2.35 -6.48 12.53
CA GLY A 178 1.78 -7.10 11.32
C GLY A 178 0.47 -6.49 10.83
N ASN A 179 -0.08 -7.06 9.75
CA ASN A 179 -1.13 -6.44 8.96
C ASN A 179 -2.37 -7.34 8.84
N VAL A 180 -3.55 -6.72 8.84
CA VAL A 180 -4.83 -7.42 8.67
C VAL A 180 -5.22 -7.37 7.20
N VAL A 181 -5.56 -8.51 6.62
CA VAL A 181 -5.92 -8.60 5.20
C VAL A 181 -7.44 -8.69 5.04
N ARG A 182 -8.01 -7.80 4.23
CA ARG A 182 -9.43 -7.85 3.88
C ARG A 182 -9.63 -8.59 2.56
N TRP A 183 -9.96 -9.87 2.68
CA TRP A 183 -10.44 -10.69 1.58
C TRP A 183 -11.89 -10.35 1.23
N GLY A 184 -12.22 -10.29 -0.06
CA GLY A 184 -13.53 -9.89 -0.57
C GLY A 184 -13.97 -10.70 -1.80
N ARG A 185 -15.28 -10.63 -2.11
CA ARG A 185 -15.86 -11.33 -3.28
C ARG A 185 -15.22 -10.89 -4.60
N ARG A 186 -14.92 -9.59 -4.71
CA ARG A 186 -14.31 -9.00 -5.91
C ARG A 186 -12.95 -9.59 -6.26
N ASP A 187 -12.26 -10.21 -5.30
CA ASP A 187 -10.95 -10.83 -5.54
C ASP A 187 -11.11 -12.08 -6.42
N VAL A 188 -12.15 -12.86 -6.13
CA VAL A 188 -12.51 -14.08 -6.86
C VAL A 188 -13.08 -13.74 -8.24
N GLU A 189 -13.94 -12.72 -8.32
CA GLU A 189 -14.50 -12.22 -9.59
C GLU A 189 -13.38 -11.70 -10.52
N ALA A 190 -12.44 -10.90 -9.99
CA ALA A 190 -11.31 -10.38 -10.76
C ALA A 190 -10.39 -11.49 -11.31
N ALA A 191 -10.14 -12.55 -10.53
CA ALA A 191 -9.40 -13.71 -11.01
C ALA A 191 -10.13 -14.42 -12.15
N ALA A 192 -11.46 -14.59 -12.03
CA ALA A 192 -12.28 -15.25 -13.04
C ALA A 192 -12.36 -14.45 -14.35
N GLU A 193 -12.56 -13.13 -14.27
CA GLU A 193 -12.63 -12.23 -15.42
C GLU A 193 -11.32 -12.21 -16.24
N ASN A 194 -10.18 -12.38 -15.57
CA ASN A 194 -8.86 -12.38 -16.21
C ASN A 194 -8.33 -13.80 -16.53
N ASN A 195 -9.18 -14.83 -16.42
CA ASN A 195 -8.83 -16.24 -16.69
C ASN A 195 -7.72 -16.83 -15.78
N HIS A 196 -7.54 -16.29 -14.58
CA HIS A 196 -6.60 -16.79 -13.57
C HIS A 196 -7.28 -17.84 -12.67
N PHE A 197 -7.60 -19.00 -13.26
CA PHE A 197 -8.34 -20.06 -12.58
C PHE A 197 -7.60 -20.69 -11.40
N ASP A 198 -6.27 -20.73 -11.46
CA ASP A 198 -5.41 -21.16 -10.36
C ASP A 198 -5.60 -20.30 -9.10
N ILE A 199 -5.67 -18.97 -9.29
CA ILE A 199 -5.95 -18.02 -8.22
C ILE A 199 -7.38 -18.16 -7.72
N PHE A 200 -8.35 -18.30 -8.62
CA PHE A 200 -9.74 -18.53 -8.27
C PHE A 200 -9.88 -19.72 -7.31
N TRP A 201 -9.30 -20.87 -7.67
CA TRP A 201 -9.37 -22.08 -6.83
C TRP A 201 -8.62 -21.92 -5.53
N TRP A 202 -7.49 -21.22 -5.54
CA TRP A 202 -6.73 -20.93 -4.33
C TRP A 202 -7.53 -20.04 -3.36
N LEU A 203 -8.10 -18.93 -3.85
CA LEU A 203 -8.94 -18.03 -3.05
C LEU A 203 -10.17 -18.77 -2.52
N HIS A 204 -10.84 -19.57 -3.36
CA HIS A 204 -12.01 -20.35 -2.93
C HIS A 204 -11.69 -21.30 -1.77
N LYS A 205 -10.49 -21.87 -1.74
CA LYS A 205 -10.05 -22.80 -0.68
C LYS A 205 -9.53 -22.11 0.58
N HIS A 206 -8.94 -20.92 0.44
CA HIS A 206 -8.15 -20.28 1.52
C HIS A 206 -8.75 -18.98 2.06
N ALA A 207 -9.77 -18.42 1.41
CA ALA A 207 -10.42 -17.21 1.87
C ALA A 207 -11.44 -17.51 3.00
N PRO A 208 -11.61 -16.58 3.97
CA PRO A 208 -12.48 -16.81 5.12
C PRO A 208 -13.96 -17.00 4.72
N ALA A 209 -14.66 -17.84 5.49
CA ALA A 209 -16.01 -18.34 5.23
C ALA A 209 -17.15 -17.32 4.94
N PRO A 210 -17.11 -16.02 5.34
CA PRO A 210 -18.21 -15.10 5.03
C PRO A 210 -18.40 -14.79 3.54
N LEU A 211 -17.52 -15.27 2.66
CA LEU A 211 -17.58 -15.02 1.22
C LEU A 211 -18.65 -15.83 0.48
N LEU A 212 -19.15 -16.92 1.07
CA LEU A 212 -20.02 -17.90 0.39
C LEU A 212 -21.49 -17.89 0.83
N GLU A 213 -21.86 -17.25 1.94
CA GLU A 213 -23.21 -17.36 2.53
C GLU A 213 -24.29 -16.46 1.90
N GLN A 214 -24.01 -15.74 0.81
CA GLN A 214 -25.01 -14.89 0.12
C GLN A 214 -25.27 -15.29 -1.34
N CYS A 215 -25.13 -16.58 -1.67
CA CYS A 215 -25.46 -17.12 -3.00
C CYS A 215 -26.81 -17.86 -3.07
N ASP A 216 -27.56 -17.96 -1.97
CA ASP A 216 -28.89 -18.54 -1.98
C ASP A 216 -29.95 -17.48 -2.33
N GLU A 217 -30.53 -17.55 -3.55
CA GLU A 217 -31.99 -17.48 -3.80
C GLU A 217 -32.44 -17.16 -5.24
N LYS A 218 -31.59 -17.12 -6.28
CA LYS A 218 -32.10 -16.93 -7.66
C LYS A 218 -31.54 -17.94 -8.66
N ARG A 219 -32.18 -19.11 -8.72
CA ARG A 219 -31.95 -20.16 -9.74
C ARG A 219 -32.58 -19.75 -11.10
N PRO A 220 -31.84 -19.57 -12.20
CA PRO A 220 -32.43 -19.39 -13.51
C PRO A 220 -32.84 -20.75 -14.08
N THR A 221 -34.14 -20.93 -14.33
CA THR A 221 -34.65 -22.10 -15.05
C THR A 221 -34.39 -21.95 -16.55
N ARG A 222 -33.61 -22.90 -17.10
CA ARG A 222 -33.52 -23.29 -18.52
C ARG A 222 -32.57 -22.44 -19.40
N TRP A 223 -31.35 -22.93 -19.54
CA TRP A 223 -30.36 -22.48 -20.53
C TRP A 223 -30.60 -23.19 -21.87
N LYS A 224 -30.95 -22.45 -22.93
CA LYS A 224 -30.92 -22.98 -24.31
C LYS A 224 -29.61 -22.55 -24.98
N SER A 225 -28.87 -23.55 -25.44
CA SER A 225 -27.62 -23.44 -26.18
C SER A 225 -27.86 -22.80 -27.54
N THR A 226 -27.61 -21.50 -27.68
CA THR A 226 -27.10 -20.81 -28.88
C THR A 226 -27.20 -19.30 -28.65
N ASP A 227 -26.15 -18.66 -28.13
CA ASP A 227 -25.74 -17.33 -28.63
C ASP A 227 -24.36 -16.96 -28.10
N ALA A 228 -23.47 -16.63 -29.04
CA ALA A 228 -22.11 -16.18 -28.79
C ALA A 228 -22.12 -14.65 -28.65
N ARG A 229 -22.19 -14.17 -27.41
CA ARG A 229 -21.76 -12.84 -26.93
C ARG A 229 -21.83 -12.88 -25.40
N LEU A 230 -20.68 -12.99 -24.76
CA LEU A 230 -20.58 -13.00 -23.31
C LEU A 230 -20.78 -11.59 -22.79
N ASP A 231 -21.98 -11.31 -22.28
CA ASP A 231 -22.30 -10.15 -21.44
C ASP A 231 -21.70 -10.37 -20.04
N SER A 232 -21.23 -9.28 -19.43
CA SER A 232 -20.59 -9.21 -18.11
C SER A 232 -21.49 -9.63 -16.95
N SER A 233 -22.79 -9.82 -17.22
CA SER A 233 -23.78 -10.29 -16.24
C SER A 233 -23.79 -11.81 -16.02
N THR A 234 -23.05 -12.60 -16.82
CA THR A 234 -23.20 -14.08 -16.85
C THR A 234 -22.14 -14.92 -16.12
N LEU A 235 -21.19 -14.33 -15.41
CA LEU A 235 -20.14 -15.09 -14.69
C LEU A 235 -20.52 -15.51 -13.25
N SER A 236 -21.83 -15.58 -12.95
CA SER A 236 -22.34 -16.02 -11.64
C SER A 236 -22.56 -17.55 -11.53
N CYS A 237 -22.40 -18.32 -12.61
CA CYS A 237 -22.59 -19.78 -12.55
C CYS A 237 -21.74 -20.51 -13.60
N ALA A 238 -20.45 -20.69 -13.31
CA ALA A 238 -19.58 -21.58 -14.07
C ALA A 238 -18.79 -22.52 -13.15
N THR A 239 -19.50 -23.32 -12.36
CA THR A 239 -18.96 -24.55 -11.75
C THR A 239 -19.87 -25.72 -12.09
N ARG A 240 -19.71 -26.26 -13.29
CA ARG A 240 -19.96 -27.67 -13.64
C ARG A 240 -19.56 -27.93 -15.10
N ARG A 241 -18.88 -29.06 -15.33
CA ARG A 241 -18.04 -29.47 -16.50
C ARG A 241 -16.60 -28.97 -16.28
N PHE A 242 -15.63 -29.78 -15.87
CA PHE A 242 -15.30 -31.11 -16.36
C PHE A 242 -14.78 -32.00 -15.22
N THR A 243 -15.51 -33.09 -14.97
CA THR A 243 -14.95 -34.34 -14.45
C THR A 243 -15.42 -35.42 -15.39
N GLU A 244 -14.65 -35.60 -16.46
CA GLU A 244 -14.39 -36.82 -17.25
C GLU A 244 -13.42 -36.44 -18.36
#